data_AF-A0A845BHF4-F1
#
_entry.id   AF-A0A845BHF4-F1
#
_cell.length_a   1.000
_cell.length_b   1.000
_cell.length_c   1.000
_cell.angle_alpha   90.00
_cell.angle_beta   90.00
_cell.angle_gamma   90.00
#
_symmetry.space_group_name_H-M   'P 1'
#
loop_
_entity.id
_entity.type
_entity.pdbx_description
1 polymer ?
#
loop_
_entity_poly.entity_id
_entity_poly.type
_entity_poly.pdbx_seq_one_letter_code
_entity_poly.pdbx_strand_id
1 'polypeptide(L)'
;MLSVVQDSPLPAPVMRPRGIAAAYSSVIRGTEDPREIEYRVLARATALLESASFPTAGPAELPTAIHENRMVWTAFAADLATPENGWEVAAKARLLSLARWIFAESDRVIRENKPLQALIDVNRAVMAGLKPGAAAQPEAS
;
A
#
# COMPACT_ATOMS: atom_id res chain seq x y z
N MET A 1 -3.66 -47.03 34.97
CA MET A 1 -3.02 -46.51 33.74
C MET A 1 -3.84 -45.31 33.27
N LEU A 2 -3.41 -44.09 33.59
CA LEU A 2 -4.08 -42.85 33.17
C LEU A 2 -3.22 -42.22 32.08
N SER A 3 -3.72 -42.24 30.84
CA SER A 3 -3.12 -41.54 29.72
C SER A 3 -3.66 -40.11 29.70
N VAL A 4 -2.77 -39.14 29.88
CA VAL A 4 -3.05 -37.70 29.76
C VAL A 4 -3.35 -37.39 28.30
N VAL A 5 -4.59 -37.00 28.03
CA VAL A 5 -5.00 -36.32 26.79
C VAL A 5 -4.35 -34.93 26.81
N GLN A 6 -3.39 -34.70 25.92
CA GLN A 6 -2.84 -33.39 25.63
C GLN A 6 -3.88 -32.63 24.78
N ASP A 7 -4.64 -31.75 25.42
CA ASP A 7 -5.50 -30.78 24.76
C ASP A 7 -4.59 -29.67 24.20
N SER A 8 -4.23 -29.78 22.91
CA SER A 8 -3.46 -28.75 22.23
C SER A 8 -4.39 -27.57 21.92
N PRO A 9 -4.08 -26.33 22.35
CA PRO A 9 -4.91 -25.19 21.98
C PRO A 9 -4.83 -24.96 20.46
N LEU A 10 -6.00 -24.77 19.85
CA LEU A 10 -6.13 -24.36 18.45
C LEU A 10 -5.23 -23.15 18.18
N PRO A 11 -4.47 -23.11 17.06
CA PRO A 11 -3.72 -21.93 16.70
C PRO A 11 -4.68 -20.75 16.56
N ALA A 12 -4.36 -19.63 17.21
CA ALA A 12 -5.13 -18.39 17.14
C ALA A 12 -5.42 -18.03 15.67
N PRO A 13 -6.58 -17.44 15.35
CA PRO A 13 -6.87 -17.01 14.00
C PRO A 13 -5.80 -15.99 13.58
N VAL A 14 -4.97 -16.36 12.61
CA VAL A 14 -4.08 -15.43 11.91
C VAL A 14 -4.99 -14.48 11.14
N MET A 15 -5.45 -13.43 11.81
CA MET A 15 -6.29 -12.40 11.20
C MET A 15 -5.42 -11.64 10.20
N ARG A 16 -5.51 -12.05 8.93
CA ARG A 16 -4.85 -11.35 7.84
C ARG A 16 -5.61 -10.04 7.58
N PRO A 17 -4.93 -8.88 7.57
CA PRO A 17 -5.57 -7.60 7.33
C PRO A 17 -6.26 -7.62 5.95
N ARG A 18 -7.51 -7.15 5.91
CA ARG A 18 -8.22 -6.94 4.64
C ARG A 18 -7.71 -5.63 4.04
N GLY A 19 -6.72 -5.73 3.14
CA GLY A 19 -6.21 -4.61 2.36
C GLY A 19 -7.20 -4.02 1.35
N ILE A 20 -6.77 -3.02 0.59
CA ILE A 20 -7.49 -2.16 -0.42
C ILE A 20 -8.58 -2.85 -1.28
N ALA A 21 -8.58 -4.18 -1.39
CA ALA A 21 -9.51 -5.01 -2.15
C ALA A 21 -10.99 -4.55 -2.10
N ALA A 22 -11.49 -4.02 -0.97
CA ALA A 22 -12.86 -3.55 -0.90
C ALA A 22 -13.15 -2.30 -1.78
N ALA A 23 -12.19 -1.38 -1.93
CA ALA A 23 -12.38 -0.10 -2.63
C ALA A 23 -12.15 -0.18 -4.16
N TYR A 24 -11.37 -1.16 -4.63
CA TYR A 24 -11.08 -1.41 -6.06
C TYR A 24 -11.82 -2.65 -6.60
N SER A 25 -12.95 -3.00 -6.00
CA SER A 25 -13.65 -4.29 -6.15
C SER A 25 -14.33 -4.54 -7.50
N SER A 26 -14.18 -3.69 -8.52
CA SER A 26 -14.84 -3.93 -9.82
C SER A 26 -14.23 -5.08 -10.64
N VAL A 27 -13.06 -5.61 -10.28
CA VAL A 27 -12.37 -6.69 -11.05
C VAL A 27 -11.68 -7.75 -10.16
N ILE A 28 -12.08 -7.91 -8.89
CA ILE A 28 -11.39 -8.86 -7.98
C ILE A 28 -12.02 -10.24 -8.10
N ARG A 29 -11.31 -11.18 -8.73
CA ARG A 29 -11.61 -12.62 -8.62
C ARG A 29 -11.26 -13.03 -7.19
N GLY A 30 -12.20 -13.67 -6.48
CA GLY A 30 -12.17 -13.91 -5.03
C GLY A 30 -11.06 -14.83 -4.47
N THR A 31 -9.92 -14.96 -5.14
CA THR A 31 -8.80 -15.84 -4.76
C THR A 31 -7.44 -15.15 -4.66
N GLU A 32 -7.34 -13.85 -4.94
CA GLU A 32 -6.05 -13.11 -4.89
C GLU A 32 -5.68 -12.70 -3.46
N ASP A 33 -4.37 -12.74 -3.14
CA ASP A 33 -3.85 -12.26 -1.85
C ASP A 33 -4.04 -10.73 -1.76
N PRO A 34 -4.60 -10.18 -0.65
CA PRO A 34 -4.75 -8.74 -0.47
C PRO A 34 -3.47 -7.93 -0.77
N ARG A 35 -2.28 -8.45 -0.45
CA ARG A 35 -1.01 -7.79 -0.73
C ARG A 35 -0.66 -7.74 -2.21
N GLU A 36 -1.04 -8.75 -2.97
CA GLU A 36 -0.88 -8.76 -4.43
C GLU A 36 -1.77 -7.70 -5.09
N ILE A 37 -2.99 -7.52 -4.57
CA ILE A 37 -3.91 -6.48 -5.01
C ILE A 37 -3.30 -5.09 -4.72
N GLU A 38 -2.84 -4.85 -3.49
CA GLU A 38 -2.17 -3.61 -3.08
C GLU A 38 -0.94 -3.31 -3.95
N TYR A 39 -0.11 -4.32 -4.20
CA TYR A 39 1.05 -4.20 -5.06
C TYR A 39 0.64 -3.77 -6.47
N ARG A 40 -0.36 -4.43 -7.07
CA ARG A 40 -0.79 -4.17 -8.44
C ARG A 40 -1.38 -2.77 -8.62
N VAL A 41 -2.22 -2.30 -7.69
CA VAL A 41 -2.80 -0.96 -7.79
C VAL A 41 -1.73 0.13 -7.65
N LEU A 42 -0.77 -0.06 -6.73
CA LEU A 42 0.34 0.87 -6.54
C LEU A 42 1.31 0.85 -7.72
N ALA A 43 1.58 -0.33 -8.30
CA ALA A 43 2.38 -0.48 -9.51
C ALA A 43 1.77 0.24 -10.70
N ARG A 44 0.45 0.14 -10.90
CA ARG A 44 -0.27 0.87 -11.95
C ARG A 44 -0.12 2.38 -11.78
N ALA A 45 -0.36 2.90 -10.57
CA ALA A 45 -0.19 4.34 -10.30
C ALA A 45 1.27 4.79 -10.53
N THR A 46 2.24 3.97 -10.14
CA THR A 46 3.67 4.26 -10.34
C THR A 46 4.05 4.33 -11.82
N ALA A 47 3.56 3.40 -12.64
CA ALA A 47 3.79 3.41 -14.08
C ALA A 47 3.21 4.67 -14.76
N LEU A 48 2.07 5.18 -14.27
CA LEU A 48 1.51 6.44 -14.75
C LEU A 48 2.37 7.64 -14.37
N LEU A 49 2.90 7.68 -13.14
CA LEU A 49 3.84 8.74 -12.73
C LEU A 49 5.13 8.70 -13.56
N GLU A 50 5.66 7.51 -13.83
CA GLU A 50 6.83 7.34 -14.70
C GLU A 50 6.54 7.82 -16.13
N SER A 51 5.39 7.45 -16.70
CA SER A 51 5.00 7.87 -18.04
C SER A 51 4.85 9.40 -18.14
N ALA A 52 4.19 10.00 -17.15
CA ALA A 52 4.01 11.44 -17.06
C ALA A 52 5.32 12.22 -16.78
N SER A 53 6.41 11.53 -16.42
CA SER A 53 7.71 12.17 -16.21
C SER A 53 8.52 12.37 -17.49
N PHE A 54 8.11 11.73 -18.60
CA PHE A 54 8.82 11.88 -19.88
C PHE A 54 8.55 13.26 -20.51
N PRO A 55 9.54 13.85 -21.21
CA PRO A 55 9.34 15.10 -21.95
C PRO A 55 8.25 15.03 -23.03
N THR A 56 7.91 13.82 -23.48
CA THR A 56 6.87 13.54 -24.50
C THR A 56 5.47 13.40 -23.92
N ALA A 57 5.31 13.48 -22.60
CA ALA A 57 4.03 13.32 -21.93
C ALA A 57 2.99 14.34 -22.39
N GLY A 58 1.78 13.89 -22.69
CA GLY A 58 0.67 14.78 -23.04
C GLY A 58 0.21 15.66 -21.86
N PRO A 59 -0.50 16.77 -22.13
CA PRO A 59 -0.94 17.71 -21.09
C PRO A 59 -1.88 17.10 -20.04
N ALA A 60 -2.53 15.97 -20.36
CA ALA A 60 -3.42 15.25 -19.45
C ALA A 60 -2.69 14.19 -18.59
N GLU A 61 -1.47 13.80 -18.93
CA GLU A 61 -0.79 12.67 -18.27
C GLU A 61 -0.40 13.00 -16.83
N LEU A 62 0.18 14.18 -16.59
CA LEU A 62 0.55 14.64 -15.26
C LEU A 62 -0.66 14.69 -14.29
N PRO A 63 -1.76 15.40 -14.59
CA PRO A 63 -2.90 15.44 -13.68
C PRO A 63 -3.55 14.06 -13.50
N THR A 64 -3.59 13.23 -14.54
CA THR A 64 -4.13 11.86 -14.44
C THR A 64 -3.26 11.00 -13.52
N ALA A 65 -1.94 11.02 -13.69
CA ALA A 65 -1.02 10.25 -12.87
C ALA A 65 -1.07 10.67 -11.39
N ILE A 66 -1.12 11.99 -11.13
CA ILE A 66 -1.27 12.51 -9.77
C ILE A 66 -2.61 12.09 -9.17
N HIS A 67 -3.72 12.19 -9.92
CA HIS A 67 -5.03 11.77 -9.44
C HIS A 67 -5.04 10.29 -9.05
N GLU A 68 -4.57 9.41 -9.94
CA GLU A 68 -4.52 7.96 -9.71
C GLU A 68 -3.64 7.62 -8.50
N ASN A 69 -2.48 8.26 -8.37
CA ASN A 69 -1.62 8.08 -7.20
C ASN A 69 -2.33 8.50 -5.89
N ARG A 70 -3.01 9.66 -5.88
CA ARG A 70 -3.75 10.12 -4.71
C ARG A 70 -4.88 9.17 -4.34
N MET A 71 -5.61 8.62 -5.31
CA MET A 71 -6.69 7.66 -5.07
C MET A 71 -6.19 6.40 -4.36
N VAL A 72 -5.05 5.85 -4.79
CA VAL A 72 -4.42 4.70 -4.12
C VAL A 72 -4.05 5.05 -2.67
N TRP A 73 -3.42 6.20 -2.46
CA TRP A 73 -2.99 6.62 -1.12
C TRP A 73 -4.14 7.01 -0.20
N THR A 74 -5.25 7.51 -0.74
CA THR A 74 -6.50 7.71 0.00
C THR A 74 -7.07 6.36 0.48
N ALA A 75 -7.06 5.33 -0.37
CA ALA A 75 -7.51 4.01 0.02
C ALA A 75 -6.62 3.38 1.11
N PHE A 76 -5.28 3.51 1.00
CA PHE A 76 -4.37 3.07 2.08
C PHE A 76 -4.62 3.82 3.39
N ALA A 77 -4.76 5.14 3.34
CA ALA A 77 -4.97 5.93 4.55
C ALA A 77 -6.32 5.59 5.22
N ALA A 78 -7.37 5.38 4.43
CA ALA A 78 -8.67 4.97 4.93
C ALA A 78 -8.62 3.60 5.63
N ASP A 79 -7.95 2.61 5.02
CA ASP A 79 -7.79 1.29 5.61
C ASP A 79 -6.97 1.32 6.91
N LEU A 80 -5.84 2.05 6.93
CA LEU A 80 -5.01 2.21 8.12
C LEU A 80 -5.73 2.89 9.29
N ALA A 81 -6.69 3.77 8.99
CA ALA A 81 -7.50 4.47 9.97
C ALA A 81 -8.63 3.60 10.57
N THR A 82 -8.91 2.43 10.00
CA THR A 82 -9.93 1.53 10.56
C THR A 82 -9.47 0.93 11.90
N PRO A 83 -10.35 0.87 12.91
CA PRO A 83 -10.03 0.23 14.20
C PRO A 83 -9.63 -1.24 14.05
N GLU A 84 -10.17 -1.94 13.06
CA GLU A 84 -9.96 -3.36 12.80
C GLU A 84 -8.61 -3.66 12.12
N ASN A 85 -7.88 -2.63 11.68
CA ASN A 85 -6.57 -2.82 11.07
C ASN A 85 -5.56 -3.27 12.14
N GLY A 86 -5.03 -4.49 12.02
CA GLY A 86 -4.20 -5.15 13.03
C GLY A 86 -2.76 -4.63 13.18
N TRP A 87 -2.41 -3.50 12.57
CA TRP A 87 -1.07 -2.92 12.67
C TRP A 87 -0.83 -2.22 14.02
N GLU A 88 0.41 -2.25 14.50
CA GLU A 88 0.83 -1.44 15.65
C GLU A 88 0.59 0.05 15.40
N VAL A 89 0.16 0.76 16.44
CA VAL A 89 -0.17 2.20 16.38
C VAL A 89 0.99 3.02 15.80
N ALA A 90 2.23 2.71 16.20
CA ALA A 90 3.41 3.41 15.70
C ALA A 90 3.63 3.19 14.19
N ALA A 91 3.38 1.99 13.68
CA ALA A 91 3.50 1.68 12.26
C ALA A 91 2.39 2.38 11.44
N LYS A 92 1.14 2.36 11.93
CA LYS A 92 0.04 3.14 11.33
C LYS A 92 0.36 4.63 11.25
N ALA A 93 0.87 5.22 12.34
CA ALA A 93 1.21 6.64 12.40
C ALA A 93 2.28 7.04 11.37
N ARG A 94 3.30 6.19 11.16
CA ARG A 94 4.33 6.40 10.13
C ARG A 94 3.73 6.38 8.73
N LEU A 95 2.90 5.39 8.40
CA LEU A 95 2.28 5.27 7.07
C LEU A 95 1.26 6.39 6.81
N LEU A 96 0.47 6.79 7.80
CA LEU A 96 -0.44 7.93 7.68
C LEU A 96 0.31 9.25 7.48
N SER A 97 1.47 9.41 8.11
CA SER A 97 2.34 10.57 7.89
C SER A 97 2.93 10.57 6.48
N LEU A 98 3.28 9.41 5.95
CA LEU A 98 3.71 9.25 4.56
C LEU A 98 2.58 9.62 3.58
N ALA A 99 1.35 9.13 3.80
CA ALA A 99 0.19 9.48 2.98
C ALA A 99 -0.04 11.01 2.96
N ARG A 100 0.06 11.67 4.13
CA ARG A 100 -0.04 13.14 4.23
C ARG A 100 1.04 13.85 3.41
N TRP A 101 2.29 13.39 3.49
CA TRP A 101 3.39 13.95 2.70
C TRP A 101 3.13 13.78 1.19
N ILE A 102 2.62 12.63 0.76
CA ILE A 102 2.29 12.37 -0.65
C ILE A 102 1.23 13.32 -1.18
N PHE A 103 0.18 13.60 -0.40
CA PHE A 103 -0.84 14.57 -0.80
C PHE A 103 -0.25 15.97 -0.96
N ALA A 104 0.59 16.40 -0.01
CA ALA A 104 1.26 17.70 -0.09
C ALA A 104 2.24 17.78 -1.27
N GLU A 105 3.05 16.75 -1.49
CA GLU A 105 4.02 16.74 -2.60
C GLU A 105 3.32 16.65 -3.97
N SER A 106 2.19 15.94 -4.05
CA SER A 106 1.33 15.92 -5.25
C SER A 106 0.83 17.32 -5.62
N ASP A 107 0.40 18.11 -4.63
CA ASP A 107 -0.03 19.51 -4.86
C ASP A 107 1.15 20.37 -5.33
N ARG A 108 2.34 20.15 -4.76
CA ARG A 108 3.56 20.88 -5.16
C ARG A 108 4.01 20.54 -6.57
N VAL A 109 3.94 19.27 -6.97
CA VAL A 109 4.24 18.87 -8.35
C VAL A 109 3.36 19.63 -9.35
N ILE A 110 2.05 19.70 -9.09
CA ILE A 110 1.11 20.41 -9.98
C ILE A 110 1.36 21.92 -9.97
N ARG A 111 1.54 22.53 -8.80
CA ARG A 111 1.60 24.01 -8.66
C ARG A 111 2.97 24.61 -8.96
N GLU A 112 4.03 23.89 -8.60
CA GLU A 112 5.42 24.36 -8.69
C GLU A 112 6.19 23.68 -9.83
N ASN A 113 5.53 22.82 -10.63
CA ASN A 113 6.14 22.05 -11.71
C ASN A 113 7.37 21.25 -11.26
N LYS A 114 7.30 20.66 -10.06
CA LYS A 114 8.38 19.84 -9.49
C LYS A 114 8.46 18.48 -10.17
N PRO A 115 9.64 17.84 -10.22
CA PRO A 115 9.78 16.49 -10.77
C PRO A 115 9.00 15.45 -9.96
N LEU A 116 8.44 14.46 -10.65
CA LEU A 116 7.67 13.34 -10.07
C LEU A 116 8.52 12.32 -9.31
N GLN A 117 9.85 12.41 -9.39
CA GLN A 117 10.79 11.38 -8.92
C GLN A 117 10.57 10.99 -7.46
N ALA A 118 10.33 11.96 -6.58
CA ALA A 118 10.12 11.69 -5.15
C ALA A 118 8.86 10.83 -4.89
N LEU A 119 7.78 11.03 -5.65
CA LEU A 119 6.57 10.22 -5.54
C LEU A 119 6.81 8.79 -6.07
N ILE A 120 7.54 8.67 -7.19
CA ILE A 120 7.90 7.39 -7.80
C ILE A 120 8.75 6.55 -6.83
N ASP A 121 9.76 7.16 -6.22
CA ASP A 121 10.68 6.46 -5.31
C ASP A 121 9.96 5.94 -4.06
N VAL A 122 9.05 6.74 -3.50
CA VAL A 122 8.22 6.32 -2.36
C VAL A 122 7.33 5.14 -2.74
N ASN A 123 6.66 5.20 -3.89
CA ASN A 123 5.83 4.07 -4.32
C ASN A 123 6.67 2.80 -4.53
N ARG A 124 7.86 2.91 -5.11
CA ARG A 124 8.78 1.77 -5.28
C ARG A 124 9.24 1.18 -3.95
N ALA A 125 9.55 2.02 -2.96
CA ALA A 125 9.92 1.57 -1.62
C ALA A 125 8.77 0.80 -0.95
N VAL A 126 7.54 1.29 -1.06
CA VAL A 126 6.35 0.61 -0.51
C VAL A 126 6.08 -0.70 -1.25
N MET A 127 6.15 -0.70 -2.59
CA MET A 127 6.01 -1.91 -3.40
C MET A 127 7.05 -2.98 -3.03
N ALA A 128 8.28 -2.59 -2.69
CA ALA A 128 9.29 -3.53 -2.23
C ALA A 128 8.90 -4.22 -0.92
N GLY A 129 8.26 -3.49 0.01
CA GLY A 129 7.73 -4.05 1.26
C GLY A 129 6.48 -4.93 1.09
N LEU A 130 5.75 -4.79 -0.01
CA LEU A 130 4.55 -5.58 -0.32
C LEU A 130 4.86 -6.94 -0.98
N LYS A 131 6.04 -7.10 -1.59
CA LYS A 131 6.42 -8.35 -2.26
C LYS A 131 6.45 -9.54 -1.26
N PRO A 132 5.86 -10.70 -1.62
CA PRO A 132 5.93 -11.90 -0.79
C PRO A 132 7.39 -12.28 -0.53
N GLY A 133 7.79 -12.40 0.74
CA GLY A 133 9.15 -12.79 1.15
C GLY A 133 10.02 -11.69 1.76
N ALA A 134 9.57 -10.42 1.80
CA ALA A 134 10.35 -9.34 2.45
C ALA A 134 10.21 -9.29 3.99
N ALA A 135 9.21 -9.98 4.56
CA ALA A 135 9.01 -10.10 6.01
C ALA A 135 9.51 -11.47 6.51
N ALA A 136 10.82 -11.67 6.46
CA ALA A 136 11.50 -12.69 7.25
C ALA A 136 12.74 -12.05 7.88
N GLN A 137 12.51 -11.30 8.96
CA GLN A 137 13.58 -10.99 9.90
C GLN A 137 13.22 -11.66 11.21
N PRO A 138 13.77 -12.85 11.50
CA PRO A 138 13.73 -13.39 12.85
C PRO A 138 14.70 -12.54 13.67
N GLU A 139 14.18 -11.70 14.57
CA GLU A 139 15.00 -11.21 15.67
C GLU A 139 15.22 -12.39 16.61
N ALA A 140 16.34 -13.08 16.37
CA ALA A 140 16.94 -14.02 17.28
C ALA A 140 18.20 -13.39 17.86
N SER A 141 18.14 -13.06 19.16
CA SER A 141 19.18 -13.17 20.21
C SER A 141 19.15 -11.96 21.15
#